data_AF-A0A1F4R4A9-F1
#
_entry.id   AF-A0A1F4R4A9-F1
#
_cell.length_a   1.000
_cell.length_b   1.000
_cell.length_c   1.000
_cell.angle_alpha   90.00
_cell.angle_beta   90.00
_cell.angle_gamma   90.00
#
_symmetry.space_group_name_H-M   'P 1'
#
loop_
_entity.id
_entity.type
_entity.pdbx_description
1 polymer ?
#
loop_
_entity_poly.entity_id
_entity_poly.type
_entity_poly.pdbx_seq_one_letter_code
_entity_poly.pdbx_strand_id
1 'polypeptide(L)' 'MTNFEKLFQEQMKDPEFAKAYREARWERMLNEFLENLKDKVSRDEPKENLLNTIDSMQKQLSSLQI' A
#
# COMPACT_ATOMS: atom_id res chain seq x y z
N MET A 1 -3.73 22.09 -9.89
CA MET A 1 -4.54 21.27 -8.98
C MET A 1 -5.95 21.17 -9.51
N THR A 2 -6.48 19.95 -9.61
CA THR A 2 -7.87 19.66 -9.99
C THR A 2 -8.83 19.95 -8.82
N ASN A 3 -10.14 20.04 -9.09
CA ASN A 3 -11.15 20.21 -8.05
C ASN A 3 -11.17 19.04 -7.05
N PHE A 4 -10.84 17.83 -7.52
CA PHE A 4 -10.70 16.64 -6.69
C PHE A 4 -9.51 16.75 -5.72
N GLU A 5 -8.35 17.18 -6.21
CA GLU A 5 -7.15 17.33 -5.39
C GLU A 5 -7.35 18.35 -4.26
N LYS A 6 -8.07 19.45 -4.53
CA LYS A 6 -8.41 20.44 -3.50
C LYS A 6 -9.32 19.86 -2.43
N LEU A 7 -10.41 19.19 -2.84
CA LEU A 7 -11.35 18.56 -1.91
C LEU A 7 -10.66 17.49 -1.04
N PHE A 8 -9.79 16.69 -1.64
CA PHE A 8 -9.03 15.67 -0.93
C PHE A 8 -8.10 16.28 0.12
N GLN A 9 -7.37 17.34 -0.22
CA GLN A 9 -6.49 18.05 0.73
C GLN A 9 -7.28 18.71 1.87
N GLU A 10 -8.51 19.17 1.61
CA GLU A 10 -9.39 19.72 2.64
C GLU A 10 -9.90 18.63 3.59
N GLN A 11 -10.34 17.49 3.07
CA GLN A 11 -10.77 16.35 3.90
C GLN A 11 -9.64 15.78 4.76
N MET A 12 -8.41 15.81 4.27
CA MET A 12 -7.23 15.37 5.02
C MET A 12 -6.88 16.24 6.24
N LYS A 13 -7.51 17.42 6.39
CA LYS A 13 -7.37 18.25 7.60
C LYS A 13 -8.19 17.70 8.76
N ASP A 14 -9.22 16.90 8.49
CA ASP A 14 -9.96 16.19 9.52
C ASP A 14 -9.12 15.00 10.02
N PRO A 15 -8.75 14.96 11.32
CA PRO A 15 -7.88 13.92 11.87
C PRO A 15 -8.50 12.51 11.82
N GLU A 16 -9.82 12.39 11.99
CA GLU A 16 -10.52 11.11 11.96
C GLU A 16 -10.56 10.57 10.53
N PHE A 17 -10.89 11.44 9.57
CA PHE A 17 -10.84 11.08 8.15
C PHE A 17 -9.43 10.71 7.70
N ALA A 18 -8.43 11.52 8.05
CA ALA A 18 -7.03 11.26 7.67
C ALA A 18 -6.53 9.93 8.25
N LYS A 19 -6.91 9.61 9.50
CA LYS A 19 -6.59 8.32 10.11
C LYS A 19 -7.29 7.16 9.39
N ALA A 20 -8.61 7.24 9.20
CA ALA A 20 -9.38 6.19 8.53
C ALA A 20 -8.90 5.96 7.09
N TYR A 21 -8.61 7.04 6.35
CA TYR A 21 -8.05 6.94 5.00
C TYR A 21 -6.68 6.27 5.00
N ARG A 22 -5.80 6.63 5.94
CA ARG A 22 -4.50 5.95 6.07
C ARG A 22 -4.71 4.46 6.32
N GLU A 23 -5.49 4.08 7.31
CA GLU A 23 -5.77 2.68 7.65
C GLU A 23 -6.34 1.89 6.46
N ALA A 24 -7.34 2.43 5.77
CA ALA A 24 -7.91 1.79 4.59
C ALA A 24 -6.89 1.66 3.43
N ARG A 25 -6.03 2.67 3.25
CA ARG A 25 -4.95 2.61 2.26
C ARG A 25 -3.93 1.53 2.60
N TRP A 26 -3.57 1.39 3.87
CA TRP A 26 -2.68 0.34 4.36
C TRP A 26 -3.27 -1.05 4.12
N GLU A 27 -4.53 -1.25 4.52
CA GLU A 27 -5.22 -2.53 4.33
C GLU A 27 -5.28 -2.93 2.86
N ARG A 28 -5.67 -1.99 1.97
CA ARG A 28 -5.71 -2.23 0.54
C ARG A 28 -4.34 -2.62 -0.02
N MET A 29 -3.29 -1.90 0.36
CA MET A 29 -1.92 -2.18 -0.11
C MET A 29 -1.42 -3.55 0.35
N LEU A 30 -1.68 -3.92 1.61
CA LEU A 30 -1.35 -5.24 2.15
C LEU A 30 -2.09 -6.34 1.39
N ASN A 31 -3.38 -6.16 1.12
CA ASN A 31 -4.19 -7.13 0.37
C ASN A 31 -3.69 -7.30 -1.07
N GLU A 32 -3.44 -6.20 -1.79
CA GLU A 32 -2.91 -6.24 -3.16
C GLU A 32 -1.54 -6.95 -3.23
N PHE A 33 -0.68 -6.73 -2.23
CA PHE A 33 0.59 -7.45 -2.13
C PHE A 33 0.40 -8.94 -1.88
N LEU A 34 -0.45 -9.32 -0.92
CA LEU A 34 -0.65 -10.72 -0.59
C LEU A 34 -1.18 -11.49 -1.81
N GLU A 35 -2.10 -10.89 -2.56
CA GLU A 35 -2.58 -11.48 -3.81
C GLU A 35 -1.46 -11.58 -4.88
N ASN A 36 -0.62 -10.55 -5.01
CA ASN A 36 0.54 -10.62 -5.91
C ASN A 36 1.51 -11.75 -5.51
N LEU A 37 1.84 -11.86 -4.23
CA LEU A 37 2.75 -12.89 -3.72
C LEU A 37 2.15 -14.29 -3.91
N LYS A 38 0.85 -14.47 -3.66
CA LYS A 38 0.14 -15.72 -3.94
C LYS A 38 0.21 -16.09 -5.41
N ASP A 39 -0.01 -15.15 -6.32
CA ASP A 39 0.08 -15.40 -7.77
C ASP A 39 1.50 -15.81 -8.17
N LYS A 40 2.53 -15.12 -7.67
CA LYS A 40 3.94 -15.47 -7.92
C LYS A 40 4.31 -16.85 -7.39
N VAL A 41 3.88 -17.20 -6.18
CA VAL A 41 4.07 -18.54 -5.61
C VAL A 41 3.33 -19.59 -6.44
N SER A 42 2.10 -19.31 -6.85
CA SER A 42 1.30 -20.24 -7.67
C SER A 42 1.89 -20.48 -9.06
N ARG A 43 2.74 -19.57 -9.54
CA ARG A 43 3.48 -19.67 -10.81
C ARG A 43 4.86 -20.31 -10.66
N ASP A 44 5.20 -20.81 -9.48
CA ASP A 44 6.53 -21.33 -9.14
C ASP A 44 7.65 -20.34 -9.50
N GLU A 45 7.44 -19.03 -9.24
CA GLU A 45 8.49 -18.05 -9.46
C GLU A 45 9.74 -18.40 -8.64
N PRO A 46 10.94 -18.11 -9.16
CA PRO A 46 12.18 -18.34 -8.44
C PRO A 46 12.17 -17.71 -7.05
N LYS A 47 12.72 -18.42 -6.07
CA LYS A 47 12.85 -17.94 -4.69
C LYS A 47 13.42 -16.52 -4.60
N GLU A 48 14.42 -16.19 -5.43
CA GLU A 48 15.02 -14.86 -5.46
C GLU A 48 14.01 -13.76 -5.82
N ASN A 49 13.10 -14.02 -6.76
CA ASN A 49 12.05 -13.08 -7.14
C ASN A 49 11.01 -12.90 -6.02
N LEU A 50 10.67 -13.98 -5.32
CA LEU A 50 9.78 -13.91 -4.16
C LEU A 50 10.40 -13.07 -3.03
N LEU A 51 11.68 -13.30 -2.74
CA LEU A 51 12.43 -12.51 -1.75
C LEU A 51 12.53 -11.04 -2.14
N ASN A 52 12.87 -10.74 -3.40
CA ASN A 52 12.90 -9.37 -3.91
C ASN A 52 11.54 -8.68 -3.80
N THR A 53 10.45 -9.42 -4.03
CA THR A 53 9.08 -8.91 -3.89
C THR A 53 8.76 -8.57 -2.43
N ILE A 54 9.16 -9.43 -1.50
CA ILE A 54 9.01 -9.20 -0.05
C ILE A 54 9.86 -8.00 0.41
N ASP A 55 11.12 -7.91 -0.01
CA ASP A 55 12.03 -6.81 0.35
C ASP A 55 11.53 -5.45 -0.19
N SER A 56 11.00 -5.44 -1.42
CA SER A 56 10.38 -4.25 -2.00
C SER A 56 9.20 -3.78 -1.17
N MET A 57 8.37 -4.72 -0.69
CA MET A 57 7.23 -4.41 0.14
C MET A 57 7.65 -3.87 1.50
N GLN A 58 8.63 -4.49 2.17
CA GLN A 58 9.15 -4.00 3.44
C GLN A 58 9.60 -2.53 3.32
N LYS A 59 10.29 -2.17 2.23
CA LYS A 59 10.67 -0.78 1.96
C LYS A 59 9.47 0.15 1.79
N GLN A 60 8.42 -0.30 1.09
CA GLN A 60 7.19 0.49 0.92
C GLN A 60 6.47 0.71 2.24
N LEU A 61 6.32 -0.31 3.08
CA LEU A 61 5.70 -0.20 4.41
C LEU A 61 6.53 0.74 5.31
N SER A 62 7.86 0.61 5.34
CA SER A 62 8.71 1.51 6.14
C SER A 62 8.64 2.97 5.67
N SER A 63 8.42 3.23 4.38
CA SER A 63 8.29 4.60 3.85
C SER A 63 6.96 5.28 4.22
N LEU A 64 5.96 4.51 4.64
CA LEU A 64 4.62 5.00 4.98
C LEU A 64 4.43 5.26 6.48
N GLN A 65 5.41 4.93 7.34
CA GLN A 65 5.38 5.15 8.78
C GLN A 65 5.71 6.61 9.21
N ILE A 66 5.39 7.61 8.36
CA ILE A 66 5.53 9.04 8.70
C ILE A 66 4.25 9.56 9.37
#